data_AF-A0A0F9QEV1-F1
#
_entry.id   AF-A0A0F9QEV1-F1
#
_cell.length_a   1.000
_cell.length_b   1.000
_cell.length_c   1.000
_cell.angle_alpha   90.00
_cell.angle_beta   90.00
_cell.angle_gamma   90.00
#
_symmetry.space_group_name_H-M   'P 1'
#
loop_
_entity.id
_entity.type
_entity.pdbx_description
1 polymer ?
#
loop_
_entity_poly.entity_id
_entity_poly.type
_entity_poly.pdbx_seq_one_letter_code
_entity_poly.pdbx_strand_id
1 'polypeptide(L)'
;MTQNRIAAFLIFIFLIVSCNNDDGPATPEPIPPRPLTEVAVEEDAKIQAYIDTHFYNYEEFDSIPENFDFKIVIDTIAGENSDKRSLAEDMTSETVAVSSSDLGIEEGGDVQLTYYYLVAREGEGGSPTVADSTFFKYEGRRLNGELFDSSTSFSWRYLPNFLRGFSIGMSKLNAGGDIIVNNDGTTSIENTGIGLIIFPSGLGYYNVPRGTIIQQYDPLLFTLELGLYEEDTDYDNDGIPSILEDVNGDGILNNDNTDGDFSATQSGNRPIYNHEDTDDDNDGIPTRDEISFDDAGNLILPFPDADNDGVPDHLDPDTN
;
A
#
# COMPACT_ATOMS: atom_id res chain seq x y z
N MET A 1 56.51 -78.13 25.65
CA MET A 1 56.89 -77.91 24.24
C MET A 1 56.30 -76.59 23.81
N THR A 2 57.17 -75.61 23.65
CA THR A 2 56.91 -74.24 23.23
C THR A 2 56.59 -74.22 21.73
N GLN A 3 55.49 -73.57 21.33
CA GLN A 3 55.36 -73.04 19.96
C GLN A 3 54.33 -71.90 19.89
N ASN A 4 54.79 -70.82 19.27
CA ASN A 4 54.14 -69.57 18.94
C ASN A 4 52.73 -69.70 18.35
N ARG A 5 51.83 -68.78 18.72
CA ARG A 5 50.86 -68.21 17.77
C ARG A 5 50.74 -66.71 17.96
N ILE A 6 51.11 -66.02 16.89
CA ILE A 6 51.01 -64.59 16.61
C ILE A 6 49.52 -64.24 16.46
N ALA A 7 49.10 -63.15 17.09
CA ALA A 7 47.88 -62.43 16.72
C ALA A 7 48.23 -60.94 16.63
N ALA A 8 48.42 -60.46 15.41
CA ALA A 8 48.65 -59.07 15.09
C ALA A 8 47.31 -58.32 15.13
N PHE A 9 47.22 -57.27 15.94
CA PHE A 9 46.08 -56.35 15.97
C PHE A 9 46.43 -55.14 15.09
N LEU A 10 45.85 -55.09 13.89
CA LEU A 10 45.92 -53.96 12.96
C LEU A 10 44.92 -52.89 13.43
N ILE A 11 45.41 -51.83 14.05
CA ILE A 11 44.63 -50.63 14.38
C ILE A 11 44.54 -49.77 13.12
N PHE A 12 43.35 -49.70 12.54
CA PHE A 12 43.00 -48.86 11.41
C PHE A 12 42.70 -47.44 11.93
N ILE A 13 43.66 -46.52 11.78
CA ILE A 13 43.46 -45.09 12.07
C ILE A 13 42.69 -44.50 10.89
N PHE A 14 41.39 -44.26 11.07
CA PHE A 14 40.60 -43.41 10.19
C PHE A 14 41.06 -41.96 10.39
N LEU A 15 41.84 -41.44 9.45
CA LEU A 15 42.04 -40.00 9.29
C LEU A 15 40.76 -39.42 8.68
N ILE A 16 39.90 -38.86 9.54
CA ILE A 16 38.82 -37.95 9.11
C ILE A 16 39.48 -36.65 8.66
N VAL A 17 39.73 -36.55 7.36
CA VAL A 17 40.01 -35.29 6.67
C VAL A 17 38.66 -34.59 6.53
N SER A 18 38.39 -33.62 7.41
CA SER A 18 37.32 -32.65 7.20
C SER A 18 37.80 -31.67 6.11
N CYS A 19 37.27 -31.79 4.90
CA CYS A 19 37.33 -30.74 3.91
C CYS A 19 36.28 -29.68 4.30
N ASN A 20 36.67 -28.66 5.05
CA ASN A 20 35.96 -27.39 5.05
C ASN A 20 36.48 -26.60 3.84
N ASN A 21 35.72 -26.60 2.74
CA ASN A 21 35.87 -25.66 1.63
C ASN A 21 34.47 -25.41 1.08
N ASP A 22 33.67 -24.63 1.82
CA ASP A 22 32.52 -23.90 1.25
C ASP A 22 32.96 -22.45 1.01
N ASP A 23 33.97 -22.29 0.15
CA ASP A 23 34.28 -21.00 -0.47
C ASP A 23 33.37 -20.84 -1.71
N GLY A 24 32.06 -20.79 -1.47
CA GLY A 24 31.15 -20.17 -2.41
C GLY A 24 31.41 -18.65 -2.44
N PRO A 25 31.11 -17.93 -3.53
CA PRO A 25 31.12 -16.47 -3.45
C PRO A 25 30.17 -16.08 -2.33
N ALA A 26 30.72 -15.48 -1.25
CA ALA A 26 29.91 -14.93 -0.18
C ALA A 26 28.89 -14.00 -0.84
N THR A 27 27.62 -14.38 -0.83
CA THR A 27 26.54 -13.44 -1.09
C THR A 27 26.77 -12.30 -0.11
N PRO A 28 26.94 -11.05 -0.57
CA PRO A 28 27.04 -9.93 0.35
C PRO A 28 25.87 -10.02 1.31
N GLU A 29 26.14 -9.97 2.61
CA GLU A 29 25.08 -9.84 3.61
C GLU A 29 24.18 -8.68 3.19
N PRO A 30 22.84 -8.86 3.17
CA PRO A 30 21.94 -7.79 2.80
C PRO A 30 22.21 -6.59 3.71
N ILE A 31 22.41 -5.41 3.11
CA ILE A 31 22.57 -4.18 3.88
C ILE A 31 21.25 -3.96 4.62
N PRO A 32 21.25 -3.87 5.96
CA PRO A 32 20.02 -3.68 6.71
C PRO A 32 19.36 -2.37 6.28
N PRO A 33 18.01 -2.28 6.33
CA PRO A 33 17.32 -1.03 6.06
C PRO A 33 17.85 0.09 6.97
N ARG A 34 17.84 1.32 6.45
CA ARG A 34 18.19 2.50 7.24
C ARG A 34 17.12 2.72 8.33
N PRO A 35 17.41 3.46 9.41
CA PRO A 35 16.37 3.81 10.38
C PRO A 35 15.27 4.70 9.76
N LEU A 36 14.00 4.37 10.01
CA LEU A 36 12.85 5.11 9.48
C LEU A 36 12.87 6.59 9.90
N THR A 37 13.24 6.87 11.14
CA THR A 37 13.33 8.24 11.68
C THR A 37 14.31 9.14 10.93
N GLU A 38 15.44 8.60 10.46
CA GLU A 38 16.43 9.37 9.69
C GLU A 38 15.95 9.58 8.25
N VAL A 39 15.44 8.52 7.62
CA VAL A 39 14.93 8.56 6.24
C VAL A 39 13.75 9.53 6.14
N ALA A 40 12.83 9.50 7.11
CA ALA A 40 11.66 10.39 7.15
C ALA A 40 12.04 11.87 7.08
N VAL A 41 13.04 12.29 7.87
CA VAL A 41 13.50 13.69 7.91
C VAL A 41 14.18 14.09 6.60
N GLU A 42 15.02 13.21 6.04
CA GLU A 42 15.68 13.47 4.76
C GLU A 42 14.70 13.57 3.59
N GLU A 43 13.70 12.70 3.57
CA GLU A 43 12.70 12.67 2.51
C GLU A 43 11.70 13.80 2.61
N ASP A 44 11.24 14.16 3.80
CA ASP A 44 10.37 15.33 4.00
C ASP A 44 11.06 16.61 3.49
N ALA A 45 12.36 16.78 3.81
CA ALA A 45 13.14 17.91 3.29
C ALA A 45 13.25 17.92 1.75
N LYS A 46 13.34 16.75 1.10
CA LYS A 46 13.35 16.64 -0.37
C LYS A 46 11.97 16.99 -0.95
N ILE A 47 10.89 16.53 -0.32
CA ILE A 47 9.52 16.81 -0.76
C ILE A 47 9.22 18.30 -0.61
N GLN A 48 9.54 18.90 0.53
CA GLN A 48 9.40 20.35 0.77
C GLN A 48 10.15 21.17 -0.27
N ALA A 49 11.42 20.83 -0.53
CA ALA A 49 12.20 21.51 -1.56
C ALA A 49 11.57 21.38 -2.96
N TYR A 50 10.95 20.24 -3.27
CA TYR A 50 10.23 20.03 -4.53
C TYR A 50 8.99 20.92 -4.62
N ILE A 51 8.11 20.89 -3.62
CA ILE A 51 6.85 21.67 -3.64
C ILE A 51 7.08 23.18 -3.54
N ASP A 52 8.18 23.63 -2.95
CA ASP A 52 8.57 25.04 -2.91
C ASP A 52 9.08 25.57 -4.27
N THR A 53 9.59 24.68 -5.12
CA THR A 53 10.26 25.05 -6.38
C THR A 53 9.46 24.69 -7.63
N HIS A 54 8.32 24.02 -7.47
CA HIS A 54 7.45 23.59 -8.56
C HIS A 54 6.05 24.16 -8.40
N PHE A 55 5.33 24.25 -9.50
CA PHE A 55 3.92 24.61 -9.58
C PHE A 55 3.21 23.65 -10.53
N TYR A 56 1.88 23.58 -10.44
CA TYR A 56 1.07 22.89 -11.45
C TYR A 56 0.32 23.90 -12.32
N ASN A 57 -0.28 23.45 -13.41
CA ASN A 57 -1.14 24.24 -14.30
C ASN A 57 -2.47 24.72 -13.67
N TYR A 58 -2.45 25.26 -12.43
CA TYR A 58 -3.63 25.72 -11.68
C TYR A 58 -4.50 26.71 -12.45
N GLU A 59 -3.92 27.58 -13.28
CA GLU A 59 -4.68 28.54 -14.07
C GLU A 59 -5.65 27.87 -15.06
N GLU A 60 -5.29 26.69 -15.58
CA GLU A 60 -6.16 25.89 -16.45
C GLU A 60 -7.31 25.25 -15.66
N PHE A 61 -7.10 24.94 -14.38
CA PHE A 61 -8.14 24.44 -13.46
C PHE A 61 -9.05 25.58 -12.94
N ASP A 62 -8.50 26.77 -12.71
CA ASP A 62 -9.25 27.97 -12.29
C ASP A 62 -10.14 28.52 -13.41
N SER A 63 -9.72 28.34 -14.67
CA SER A 63 -10.42 28.83 -15.86
C SER A 63 -10.37 27.82 -17.01
N ILE A 64 -11.18 26.76 -16.89
CA ILE A 64 -11.24 25.61 -17.80
C ILE A 64 -11.26 26.02 -19.30
N PRO A 65 -10.17 25.74 -20.06
CA PRO A 65 -10.15 25.90 -21.51
C PRO A 65 -11.09 24.94 -22.25
N GLU A 66 -11.54 25.31 -23.47
CA GLU A 66 -12.51 24.52 -24.27
C GLU A 66 -12.06 23.08 -24.57
N ASN A 67 -10.75 22.82 -24.66
CA ASN A 67 -10.17 21.50 -24.97
C ASN A 67 -9.21 21.01 -23.89
N PHE A 68 -9.47 21.37 -22.63
CA PHE A 68 -8.64 20.91 -21.54
C PHE A 68 -8.76 19.40 -21.34
N ASP A 69 -7.64 18.70 -21.25
CA ASP A 69 -7.59 17.25 -21.06
C ASP A 69 -7.61 16.84 -19.58
N PHE A 70 -7.75 17.84 -18.70
CA PHE A 70 -7.79 17.71 -17.24
C PHE A 70 -6.57 17.00 -16.64
N LYS A 71 -5.41 17.09 -17.30
CA LYS A 71 -4.17 16.57 -16.75
C LYS A 71 -3.45 17.61 -15.91
N ILE A 72 -2.97 17.17 -14.75
CA ILE A 72 -2.01 17.93 -13.95
C ILE A 72 -0.66 17.89 -14.66
N VAL A 73 -0.12 19.06 -14.96
CA VAL A 73 1.22 19.25 -15.51
C VAL A 73 2.03 20.04 -14.51
N ILE A 74 3.16 19.49 -14.08
CA ILE A 74 4.06 20.10 -13.10
C ILE A 74 5.28 20.67 -13.83
N ASP A 75 5.64 21.91 -13.48
CA ASP A 75 6.82 22.60 -14.01
C ASP A 75 7.55 23.36 -12.88
N THR A 76 8.77 23.81 -13.16
CA THR A 76 9.63 24.52 -12.21
C THR A 76 9.37 26.03 -12.23
N ILE A 77 9.42 26.66 -11.06
CA ILE A 77 9.35 28.12 -10.88
C ILE A 77 10.69 28.73 -11.30
N ALA A 78 10.84 28.97 -12.59
CA ALA A 78 12.03 29.55 -13.19
C ALA A 78 11.72 30.29 -14.50
N GLY A 79 12.56 31.27 -14.86
CA GLY A 79 12.44 31.98 -16.13
C GLY A 79 11.08 32.66 -16.31
N GLU A 80 10.32 32.25 -17.33
CA GLU A 80 8.97 32.76 -17.61
C GLU A 80 7.95 32.39 -16.53
N ASN A 81 8.21 31.35 -15.73
CA ASN A 81 7.37 30.90 -14.62
C ASN A 81 7.79 31.48 -13.26
N SER A 82 8.66 32.50 -13.23
CA SER A 82 9.26 33.01 -11.98
C SER A 82 8.29 33.71 -11.02
N ASP A 83 7.09 34.04 -11.48
CA ASP A 83 6.01 34.65 -10.71
C ASP A 83 4.88 33.67 -10.36
N LYS A 84 5.02 32.38 -10.69
CA LYS A 84 4.02 31.37 -10.38
C LYS A 84 4.00 31.07 -8.87
N ARG A 85 2.79 30.89 -8.35
CA ARG A 85 2.51 30.31 -7.03
C ARG A 85 3.05 28.88 -6.95
N SER A 86 3.70 28.52 -5.84
CA SER A 86 4.26 27.18 -5.66
C SER A 86 3.22 26.14 -5.27
N LEU A 87 3.54 24.85 -5.46
CA LEU A 87 2.74 23.74 -4.94
C LEU A 87 2.59 23.82 -3.43
N ALA A 88 3.59 24.30 -2.71
CA ALA A 88 3.53 24.45 -1.25
C ALA A 88 2.41 25.39 -0.77
N GLU A 89 1.97 26.34 -1.61
CA GLU A 89 0.86 27.24 -1.29
C GLU A 89 -0.52 26.61 -1.53
N ASP A 90 -0.59 25.56 -2.35
CA ASP A 90 -1.85 24.89 -2.75
C ASP A 90 -2.04 23.51 -2.11
N MET A 91 -0.96 22.84 -1.72
CA MET A 91 -1.01 21.51 -1.13
C MET A 91 -1.36 21.55 0.36
N THR A 92 -2.11 20.55 0.80
CA THR A 92 -2.35 20.23 2.21
C THR A 92 -1.40 19.13 2.64
N SER A 93 -0.90 19.20 3.88
CA SER A 93 -0.07 18.16 4.48
C SER A 93 -0.78 17.46 5.63
N GLU A 94 -0.63 16.15 5.72
CA GLU A 94 -1.10 15.33 6.84
C GLU A 94 -0.01 14.33 7.26
N THR A 95 -0.16 13.74 8.45
CA THR A 95 0.77 12.75 8.97
C THR A 95 0.09 11.42 9.21
N VAL A 96 0.81 10.33 8.96
CA VAL A 96 0.38 8.97 9.26
C VAL A 96 1.47 8.24 10.04
N ALA A 97 1.06 7.44 11.03
CA ALA A 97 1.98 6.59 11.80
C ALA A 97 2.37 5.37 10.97
N VAL A 98 3.67 5.07 10.93
CA VAL A 98 4.20 3.85 10.29
C VAL A 98 5.09 3.13 11.28
N SER A 99 4.84 1.85 11.50
CA SER A 99 5.70 1.06 12.36
C SER A 99 6.97 0.67 11.62
N SER A 100 8.12 0.81 12.29
CA SER A 100 9.39 0.27 11.79
C SER A 100 9.29 -1.21 11.40
N SER A 101 8.50 -2.00 12.14
CA SER A 101 8.33 -3.43 11.89
C SER A 101 7.65 -3.72 10.54
N ASP A 102 6.71 -2.89 10.11
CA ASP A 102 5.99 -3.05 8.84
C ASP A 102 6.95 -2.93 7.64
N LEU A 103 8.06 -2.22 7.84
CA LEU A 103 9.13 -2.03 6.86
C LEU A 103 10.31 -2.99 7.07
N GLY A 104 10.16 -4.00 7.94
CA GLY A 104 11.20 -4.98 8.25
C GLY A 104 12.37 -4.42 9.07
N ILE A 105 12.13 -3.37 9.86
CA ILE A 105 13.13 -2.75 10.75
C ILE A 105 12.84 -3.22 12.18
N GLU A 106 13.77 -3.97 12.77
CA GLU A 106 13.59 -4.54 14.12
C GLU A 106 13.55 -3.48 15.22
N GLU A 107 14.17 -2.32 15.01
CA GLU A 107 14.25 -1.22 15.97
C GLU A 107 13.67 0.09 15.39
N GLY A 108 13.04 0.92 16.23
CA GLY A 108 12.62 2.27 15.86
C GLY A 108 11.19 2.65 16.24
N GLY A 109 10.32 1.66 16.47
CA GLY A 109 8.91 1.88 16.82
C GLY A 109 8.14 2.63 15.74
N ASP A 110 7.10 3.36 16.15
CA ASP A 110 6.24 4.09 15.22
C ASP A 110 6.79 5.48 14.90
N VAL A 111 6.77 5.86 13.62
CA VAL A 111 7.26 7.14 13.12
C VAL A 111 6.15 7.85 12.35
N GLN A 112 5.92 9.12 12.67
CA GLN A 112 5.01 9.96 11.89
C GLN A 112 5.67 10.35 10.56
N LEU A 113 5.10 9.91 9.45
CA LEU A 113 5.48 10.32 8.10
C LEU A 113 4.51 11.40 7.59
N THR A 114 5.05 12.50 7.09
CA THR A 114 4.26 13.56 6.44
C THR A 114 4.11 13.25 4.96
N TYR A 115 2.88 13.35 4.45
CA TYR A 115 2.58 13.36 3.02
C TYR A 115 1.85 14.65 2.64
N TYR A 116 1.88 14.98 1.35
CA TYR A 116 1.32 16.22 0.82
C TYR A 116 0.37 15.88 -0.32
N TYR A 117 -0.83 16.44 -0.31
CA TYR A 117 -1.81 16.23 -1.37
C TYR A 117 -2.48 17.53 -1.81
N LEU A 118 -3.08 17.50 -3.00
CA LEU A 118 -3.82 18.58 -3.61
C LEU A 118 -5.02 18.00 -4.34
N VAL A 119 -6.19 18.60 -4.15
CA VAL A 119 -7.38 18.38 -4.97
C VAL A 119 -7.45 19.50 -6.00
N ALA A 120 -7.08 19.21 -7.25
CA ALA A 120 -7.08 20.19 -8.35
C ALA A 120 -8.49 20.38 -8.93
N ARG A 121 -9.33 19.34 -8.87
CA ARG A 121 -10.75 19.41 -9.18
C ARG A 121 -11.52 18.47 -8.25
N GLU A 122 -12.54 19.02 -7.60
CA GLU A 122 -13.47 18.23 -6.80
C GLU A 122 -14.32 17.32 -7.67
N GLY A 123 -14.50 16.08 -7.20
CA GLY A 123 -15.50 15.17 -7.73
C GLY A 123 -16.92 15.50 -7.25
N GLU A 124 -17.93 15.02 -7.96
CA GLU A 124 -19.35 15.19 -7.58
C GLU A 124 -19.90 14.06 -6.68
N GLY A 125 -19.22 12.91 -6.66
CA GLY A 125 -19.59 11.73 -5.87
C GLY A 125 -19.04 11.73 -4.45
N GLY A 126 -19.16 10.58 -3.78
CA GLY A 126 -18.52 10.34 -2.48
C GLY A 126 -17.02 10.06 -2.58
N SER A 127 -16.38 9.90 -1.44
CA SER A 127 -14.95 9.56 -1.33
C SER A 127 -14.80 8.10 -0.89
N PRO A 128 -13.91 7.32 -1.53
CA PRO A 128 -13.60 5.97 -1.08
C PRO A 128 -12.83 6.00 0.25
N THR A 129 -12.91 4.92 0.99
CA THR A 129 -11.98 4.56 2.06
C THR A 129 -10.65 4.05 1.47
N VAL A 130 -9.67 3.74 2.31
CA VAL A 130 -8.42 3.07 1.84
C VAL A 130 -8.62 1.61 1.47
N ALA A 131 -9.79 1.05 1.80
CA ALA A 131 -10.17 -0.33 1.55
C ALA A 131 -11.10 -0.50 0.35
N ASP A 132 -11.60 0.57 -0.27
CA ASP A 132 -12.60 0.41 -1.33
C ASP A 132 -12.00 -0.02 -2.68
N SER A 133 -12.83 -0.68 -3.49
CA SER A 133 -12.62 -0.80 -4.92
C SER A 133 -12.88 0.53 -5.61
N THR A 134 -11.94 0.95 -6.45
CA THR A 134 -11.96 2.25 -7.12
C THR A 134 -11.71 2.11 -8.63
N PHE A 135 -12.33 2.99 -9.41
CA PHE A 135 -12.20 3.07 -10.86
C PHE A 135 -11.46 4.35 -11.22
N PHE A 136 -10.16 4.24 -11.48
CA PHE A 136 -9.29 5.40 -11.66
C PHE A 136 -8.29 5.24 -12.80
N LYS A 137 -7.63 6.36 -13.15
CA LYS A 137 -6.42 6.43 -13.96
C LYS A 137 -5.36 7.23 -13.21
N TYR A 138 -4.08 7.05 -13.52
CA TYR A 138 -2.99 7.69 -12.77
C TYR A 138 -1.69 7.81 -13.59
N GLU A 139 -0.81 8.72 -13.18
CA GLU A 139 0.61 8.70 -13.54
C GLU A 139 1.48 8.76 -12.27
N GLY A 140 2.45 7.86 -12.16
CA GLY A 140 3.46 7.81 -11.11
C GLY A 140 4.81 8.31 -11.60
N ARG A 141 5.36 9.34 -10.92
CA ARG A 141 6.65 9.96 -11.23
C ARG A 141 7.53 10.07 -10.00
N ARG A 142 8.85 10.06 -10.22
CA ARG A 142 9.82 10.46 -9.18
C ARG A 142 9.89 11.99 -9.11
N LEU A 143 10.43 12.52 -8.01
CA LEU A 143 10.62 13.97 -7.84
C LEU A 143 11.55 14.61 -8.88
N ASN A 144 12.33 13.83 -9.62
CA ASN A 144 13.13 14.32 -10.74
C ASN A 144 12.34 14.41 -12.07
N GLY A 145 11.04 14.10 -12.06
CA GLY A 145 10.15 14.13 -13.22
C GLY A 145 10.09 12.82 -14.04
N GLU A 146 10.91 11.82 -13.70
CA GLU A 146 10.96 10.53 -14.40
C GLU A 146 9.67 9.73 -14.16
N LEU A 147 8.96 9.41 -15.24
CA LEU A 147 7.77 8.54 -15.23
C LEU A 147 8.19 7.09 -15.00
N PHE A 148 7.60 6.44 -14.00
CA PHE A 148 7.88 5.03 -13.70
C PHE A 148 6.68 4.11 -13.94
N ASP A 149 5.45 4.64 -13.85
CA ASP A 149 4.22 3.86 -14.07
C ASP A 149 3.04 4.77 -14.45
N SER A 150 2.06 4.23 -15.15
CA SER A 150 0.83 4.95 -15.49
C SER A 150 -0.28 4.01 -15.95
N SER A 151 -1.52 4.35 -15.64
CA SER A 151 -2.69 3.84 -16.35
C SER A 151 -3.38 5.00 -17.05
N THR A 152 -3.50 4.92 -18.38
CA THR A 152 -4.15 5.97 -19.20
C THR A 152 -5.64 5.72 -19.44
N SER A 153 -6.13 4.54 -19.04
CA SER A 153 -7.53 4.15 -19.11
C SER A 153 -8.04 3.86 -17.71
N PHE A 154 -9.31 4.18 -17.45
CA PHE A 154 -9.92 3.82 -16.18
C PHE A 154 -10.01 2.29 -16.03
N SER A 155 -9.74 1.81 -14.83
CA SER A 155 -9.86 0.40 -14.49
C SER A 155 -10.20 0.20 -13.02
N TRP A 156 -11.03 -0.80 -12.73
CA TRP A 156 -11.39 -1.17 -11.36
C TRP A 156 -10.21 -1.83 -10.66
N ARG A 157 -9.92 -1.36 -9.45
CA ARG A 157 -8.80 -1.78 -8.63
C ARG A 157 -9.16 -1.70 -7.16
N TYR A 158 -8.88 -2.76 -6.43
CA TYR A 158 -9.01 -2.81 -4.98
C TYR A 158 -7.82 -2.10 -4.33
N LEU A 159 -8.06 -1.06 -3.53
CA LEU A 159 -7.02 -0.18 -3.01
C LEU A 159 -5.99 -0.85 -2.07
N PRO A 160 -6.34 -1.85 -1.25
CA PRO A 160 -5.36 -2.57 -0.44
C PRO A 160 -4.25 -3.24 -1.29
N ASN A 161 -4.48 -3.49 -2.58
CA ASN A 161 -3.45 -4.01 -3.49
C ASN A 161 -2.45 -2.95 -4.00
N PHE A 162 -2.57 -1.70 -3.56
CA PHE A 162 -1.72 -0.58 -3.97
C PHE A 162 -0.79 -0.14 -2.84
N LEU A 163 0.12 0.79 -3.16
CA LEU A 163 0.98 1.40 -2.14
C LEU A 163 0.12 2.16 -1.13
N ARG A 164 0.44 2.07 0.15
CA ARG A 164 -0.29 2.78 1.22
C ARG A 164 -0.48 4.26 0.91
N GLY A 165 0.57 4.94 0.44
CA GLY A 165 0.50 6.34 0.03
C GLY A 165 -0.40 6.58 -1.19
N PHE A 166 -0.52 5.62 -2.10
CA PHE A 166 -1.45 5.70 -3.22
C PHE A 166 -2.90 5.59 -2.74
N SER A 167 -3.21 4.62 -1.88
CA SER A 167 -4.55 4.41 -1.32
C SER A 167 -5.00 5.60 -0.47
N ILE A 168 -4.09 6.17 0.33
CA ILE A 168 -4.33 7.44 1.03
C ILE A 168 -4.63 8.56 0.03
N GLY A 169 -3.88 8.69 -1.06
CA GLY A 169 -4.13 9.71 -2.07
C GLY A 169 -5.50 9.60 -2.73
N MET A 170 -5.95 8.36 -2.99
CA MET A 170 -7.27 8.12 -3.58
C MET A 170 -8.41 8.48 -2.62
N SER A 171 -8.25 8.19 -1.32
CA SER A 171 -9.25 8.54 -0.29
C SER A 171 -9.32 10.03 0.06
N LYS A 172 -8.48 10.87 -0.54
CA LYS A 172 -8.60 12.33 -0.49
C LYS A 172 -9.43 12.93 -1.63
N LEU A 173 -9.84 12.11 -2.60
CA LEU A 173 -10.61 12.56 -3.75
C LEU A 173 -12.07 12.10 -3.65
N ASN A 174 -12.97 12.99 -4.04
CA ASN A 174 -14.32 12.59 -4.38
C ASN A 174 -14.35 11.97 -5.78
N ALA A 175 -15.18 10.96 -5.97
CA ALA A 175 -15.41 10.33 -7.27
C ALA A 175 -16.19 11.24 -8.23
N GLY A 176 -16.22 10.87 -9.50
CA GLY A 176 -17.06 11.53 -10.49
C GLY A 176 -18.55 11.28 -10.27
N GLY A 177 -19.35 11.90 -11.14
CA GLY A 177 -20.80 11.76 -11.18
C GLY A 177 -21.25 10.70 -12.18
N ASP A 178 -22.19 11.09 -13.04
CA ASP A 178 -22.85 10.15 -13.94
C ASP A 178 -21.95 9.62 -15.05
N ILE A 179 -22.22 8.37 -15.47
CA ILE A 179 -21.61 7.77 -16.65
C ILE A 179 -22.36 8.25 -17.89
N ILE A 180 -21.67 8.97 -18.78
CA ILE A 180 -22.17 9.37 -20.09
C ILE A 180 -21.80 8.31 -21.12
N VAL A 181 -22.79 7.88 -21.92
CA VAL A 181 -22.57 7.12 -23.14
C VAL A 181 -22.52 8.07 -24.33
N ASN A 182 -21.35 8.16 -24.97
CA ASN A 182 -21.11 9.04 -26.11
C ASN A 182 -21.73 8.49 -27.40
N ASN A 183 -21.95 9.37 -28.38
CA ASN A 183 -22.53 9.00 -29.67
C ASN A 183 -21.69 7.98 -30.48
N ASP A 184 -20.40 7.85 -30.17
CA ASP A 184 -19.48 6.90 -30.79
C ASP A 184 -19.42 5.54 -30.06
N GLY A 185 -20.20 5.37 -28.99
CA GLY A 185 -20.26 4.16 -28.17
C GLY A 185 -19.21 4.08 -27.06
N THR A 186 -18.37 5.12 -26.89
CA THR A 186 -17.47 5.23 -25.74
C THR A 186 -18.22 5.71 -24.50
N THR A 187 -17.62 5.53 -23.32
CA THR A 187 -18.15 6.03 -22.05
C THR A 187 -17.20 7.06 -21.44
N SER A 188 -17.75 8.10 -20.83
CA SER A 188 -17.03 9.06 -19.99
C SER A 188 -17.75 9.22 -18.65
N ILE A 189 -17.05 9.76 -17.65
CA ILE A 189 -17.62 10.04 -16.33
C ILE A 189 -17.62 11.56 -16.15
N GLU A 190 -18.74 12.12 -15.73
CA GLU A 190 -18.84 13.55 -15.44
C GLU A 190 -18.01 13.91 -14.22
N ASN A 191 -17.34 15.07 -14.27
CA ASN A 191 -16.73 15.72 -13.11
C ASN A 191 -15.93 14.78 -12.19
N THR A 192 -15.08 13.93 -12.77
CA THR A 192 -14.12 13.08 -12.02
C THR A 192 -13.28 13.89 -11.05
N GLY A 193 -12.95 13.34 -9.88
CA GLY A 193 -12.03 13.97 -8.94
C GLY A 193 -10.60 13.90 -9.45
N ILE A 194 -9.86 14.99 -9.36
CA ILE A 194 -8.49 15.08 -9.89
C ILE A 194 -7.58 15.67 -8.84
N GLY A 195 -6.46 14.99 -8.60
CA GLY A 195 -5.52 15.44 -7.60
C GLY A 195 -4.11 14.91 -7.78
N LEU A 196 -3.27 15.32 -6.83
CA LEU A 196 -1.86 15.04 -6.76
C LEU A 196 -1.54 14.62 -5.33
N ILE A 197 -0.72 13.59 -5.16
CA ILE A 197 -0.13 13.23 -3.86
C ILE A 197 1.37 13.02 -4.00
N ILE A 198 2.13 13.45 -2.99
CA ILE A 198 3.55 13.19 -2.82
C ILE A 198 3.76 12.60 -1.43
N PHE A 199 4.43 11.45 -1.37
CA PHE A 199 4.65 10.74 -0.12
C PHE A 199 6.07 10.16 0.00
N PRO A 200 6.59 10.04 1.24
CA PRO A 200 7.89 9.43 1.51
C PRO A 200 7.89 7.94 1.19
N SER A 201 9.09 7.37 1.00
CA SER A 201 9.26 5.98 0.61
C SER A 201 8.69 4.99 1.63
N GLY A 202 8.58 5.37 2.91
CA GLY A 202 7.94 4.55 3.95
C GLY A 202 6.44 4.32 3.72
N LEU A 203 5.78 5.08 2.85
CA LEU A 203 4.41 4.84 2.37
C LEU A 203 4.39 4.18 0.99
N GLY A 204 5.54 3.78 0.48
CA GLY A 204 5.75 3.16 -0.82
C GLY A 204 6.69 1.97 -0.73
N TYR A 205 7.85 2.06 -1.40
CA TYR A 205 8.77 0.93 -1.53
C TYR A 205 9.95 0.95 -0.55
N TYR A 206 10.06 1.96 0.29
CA TYR A 206 11.10 2.15 1.31
C TYR A 206 12.51 1.76 0.82
N ASN A 207 13.09 0.67 1.33
CA ASN A 207 14.43 0.19 0.97
C ASN A 207 14.46 -0.82 -0.18
N VAL A 208 13.31 -1.12 -0.81
CA VAL A 208 13.18 -2.11 -1.88
C VAL A 208 13.13 -1.39 -3.23
N PRO A 209 14.22 -1.41 -4.03
CA PRO A 209 14.19 -0.79 -5.36
C PRO A 209 13.20 -1.51 -6.27
N ARG A 210 12.55 -0.77 -7.18
CA ARG A 210 11.64 -1.33 -8.19
C ARG A 210 12.18 -1.06 -9.58
N GLY A 211 12.71 -2.12 -10.19
CA GLY A 211 13.37 -2.05 -11.49
C GLY A 211 14.62 -1.16 -11.44
N THR A 212 14.88 -0.43 -12.53
CA THR A 212 16.03 0.49 -12.62
C THR A 212 15.65 1.94 -12.34
N ILE A 213 14.36 2.26 -12.23
CA ILE A 213 13.85 3.63 -12.16
C ILE A 213 13.70 4.04 -10.69
N ILE A 214 12.95 3.28 -9.91
CA ILE A 214 12.75 3.56 -8.48
C ILE A 214 13.91 2.97 -7.69
N GLN A 215 14.65 3.85 -7.02
CA GLN A 215 15.73 3.51 -6.11
C GLN A 215 15.23 3.39 -4.67
N GLN A 216 16.08 2.89 -3.79
CA GLN A 216 15.80 2.87 -2.36
C GLN A 216 15.64 4.31 -1.83
N TYR A 217 14.67 4.50 -0.94
CA TYR A 217 14.40 5.76 -0.26
C TYR A 217 14.07 6.91 -1.23
N ASP A 218 13.33 6.56 -2.29
CA ASP A 218 12.75 7.51 -3.22
C ASP A 218 11.33 7.89 -2.78
N PRO A 219 11.07 9.18 -2.50
CA PRO A 219 9.71 9.70 -2.45
C PRO A 219 9.03 9.54 -3.81
N LEU A 220 7.73 9.29 -3.79
CA LEU A 220 6.92 9.09 -4.99
C LEU A 220 5.87 10.18 -5.11
N LEU A 221 5.56 10.52 -6.36
CA LEU A 221 4.54 11.47 -6.74
C LEU A 221 3.53 10.77 -7.65
N PHE A 222 2.25 10.92 -7.36
CA PHE A 222 1.16 10.41 -8.19
C PHE A 222 0.19 11.52 -8.54
N THR A 223 -0.13 11.65 -9.83
CA THR A 223 -1.34 12.34 -10.28
C THR A 223 -2.45 11.31 -10.42
N LEU A 224 -3.62 11.63 -9.88
CA LEU A 224 -4.74 10.72 -9.72
C LEU A 224 -5.98 11.33 -10.36
N GLU A 225 -6.76 10.50 -11.05
CA GLU A 225 -8.12 10.87 -11.47
C GLU A 225 -9.08 9.74 -11.10
N LEU A 226 -9.99 10.05 -10.16
CA LEU A 226 -10.96 9.13 -9.61
C LEU A 226 -12.29 9.26 -10.34
N GLY A 227 -12.69 8.16 -10.98
CA GLY A 227 -13.91 8.04 -11.75
C GLY A 227 -15.08 7.61 -10.87
N LEU A 228 -15.01 6.40 -10.33
CA LEU A 228 -16.06 5.78 -9.51
C LEU A 228 -15.42 5.01 -8.36
N TYR A 229 -16.22 4.61 -7.39
CA TYR A 229 -15.83 3.65 -6.35
C TYR A 229 -17.02 2.79 -5.94
N GLU A 230 -16.74 1.70 -5.25
CA GLU A 230 -17.71 0.83 -4.60
C GLU A 230 -17.61 1.08 -3.09
N GLU A 231 -18.60 1.79 -2.56
CA GLU A 231 -18.71 2.06 -1.13
C GLU A 231 -18.90 0.76 -0.36
N ASP A 232 -18.23 0.65 0.78
CA ASP A 232 -18.27 -0.54 1.65
C ASP A 232 -17.88 -1.81 0.88
N THR A 233 -16.76 -1.75 0.13
CA THR A 233 -16.25 -2.93 -0.59
C THR A 233 -16.00 -4.07 0.39
N ASP A 234 -16.59 -5.22 0.09
CA ASP A 234 -16.42 -6.50 0.77
C ASP A 234 -15.74 -7.45 -0.24
N TYR A 235 -14.43 -7.64 -0.10
CA TYR A 235 -13.59 -8.19 -1.17
C TYR A 235 -13.69 -9.74 -1.27
N ASP A 236 -13.80 -10.44 -0.15
CA ASP A 236 -14.02 -11.90 -0.09
C ASP A 236 -15.50 -12.31 -0.09
N ASN A 237 -16.42 -11.37 0.11
CA ASN A 237 -17.88 -11.55 0.16
C ASN A 237 -18.39 -12.31 1.41
N ASP A 238 -17.70 -12.17 2.53
CA ASP A 238 -18.11 -12.73 3.81
C ASP A 238 -19.18 -11.87 4.54
N GLY A 239 -19.40 -10.63 4.09
CA GLY A 239 -20.40 -9.72 4.61
C GLY A 239 -19.86 -8.61 5.51
N ILE A 240 -18.55 -8.52 5.73
CA ILE A 240 -17.89 -7.42 6.41
C ILE A 240 -17.24 -6.50 5.34
N PRO A 241 -17.57 -5.19 5.32
CA PRO A 241 -16.82 -4.25 4.50
C PRO A 241 -15.35 -4.22 4.92
N SER A 242 -14.43 -4.31 3.96
CA SER A 242 -13.01 -4.51 4.25
C SER A 242 -12.38 -3.40 5.09
N ILE A 243 -12.93 -2.18 5.08
CA ILE A 243 -12.47 -1.12 5.99
C ILE A 243 -12.70 -1.45 7.48
N LEU A 244 -13.65 -2.32 7.80
CA LEU A 244 -13.93 -2.77 9.16
C LEU A 244 -13.06 -3.95 9.61
N GLU A 245 -12.29 -4.52 8.68
CA GLU A 245 -11.37 -5.64 8.93
C GLU A 245 -9.93 -5.16 9.20
N ASP A 246 -9.70 -3.84 9.18
CA ASP A 246 -8.53 -3.19 9.76
C ASP A 246 -8.63 -3.24 11.29
N VAL A 247 -8.31 -4.41 11.87
CA VAL A 247 -8.53 -4.74 13.29
C VAL A 247 -7.82 -3.75 14.21
N ASN A 248 -6.62 -3.31 13.83
CA ASN A 248 -5.80 -2.42 14.63
C ASN A 248 -6.01 -0.92 14.31
N GLY A 249 -6.69 -0.60 13.21
CA GLY A 249 -7.05 0.76 12.79
C GLY A 249 -5.87 1.58 12.24
N ASP A 250 -4.80 0.95 11.76
CA ASP A 250 -3.64 1.62 11.20
C ASP A 250 -3.79 1.94 9.70
N GLY A 251 -4.86 1.46 9.06
CA GLY A 251 -5.15 1.65 7.64
C GLY A 251 -4.32 0.75 6.72
N ILE A 252 -3.76 -0.36 7.22
CA ILE A 252 -3.00 -1.37 6.47
C ILE A 252 -3.68 -2.74 6.62
N LEU A 253 -4.74 -2.98 5.84
CA LEU A 253 -5.45 -4.27 5.88
C LEU A 253 -4.55 -5.48 5.56
N ASN A 254 -3.43 -5.25 4.85
CA ASN A 254 -2.44 -6.29 4.54
C ASN A 254 -1.45 -6.57 5.68
N ASN A 255 -1.78 -6.24 6.93
CA ASN A 255 -1.08 -6.72 8.11
C ASN A 255 -2.00 -7.36 9.16
N ASP A 256 -3.32 -7.37 8.92
CA ASP A 256 -4.31 -8.01 9.78
C ASP A 256 -4.61 -9.43 9.24
N ASN A 257 -4.02 -10.42 9.91
CA ASN A 257 -4.26 -11.84 9.67
C ASN A 257 -4.41 -12.48 11.06
N THR A 258 -5.66 -12.74 11.44
CA THR A 258 -6.04 -13.18 12.79
C THR A 258 -5.55 -14.60 13.09
N ASP A 259 -5.75 -15.54 12.19
CA ASP A 259 -5.47 -16.97 12.41
C ASP A 259 -4.03 -17.41 12.03
N GLY A 260 -3.29 -16.53 11.37
CA GLY A 260 -1.94 -16.74 10.89
C GLY A 260 -1.85 -17.66 9.67
N ASP A 261 -2.90 -17.78 8.85
CA ASP A 261 -2.88 -18.67 7.70
C ASP A 261 -2.08 -18.16 6.50
N PHE A 262 -1.92 -19.04 5.51
CA PHE A 262 -1.19 -18.71 4.30
C PHE A 262 -1.71 -19.49 3.09
N SER A 263 -1.86 -18.80 1.97
CA SER A 263 -2.06 -19.41 0.66
C SER A 263 -0.74 -19.76 -0.02
N ALA A 264 -0.66 -20.96 -0.62
CA ALA A 264 0.50 -21.40 -1.39
C ALA A 264 0.53 -20.74 -2.78
N THR A 265 1.52 -19.87 -3.02
CA THR A 265 1.77 -19.25 -4.33
C THR A 265 2.99 -19.85 -5.03
N GLN A 266 3.16 -19.56 -6.32
CA GLN A 266 4.37 -19.96 -7.05
C GLN A 266 5.66 -19.35 -6.47
N SER A 267 5.55 -18.25 -5.72
CA SER A 267 6.66 -17.51 -5.13
C SER A 267 6.86 -17.78 -3.64
N GLY A 268 6.07 -18.69 -3.05
CA GLY A 268 6.09 -19.01 -1.62
C GLY A 268 4.72 -18.87 -0.97
N ASN A 269 4.68 -19.03 0.35
CA ASN A 269 3.47 -18.79 1.13
C ASN A 269 3.21 -17.28 1.22
N ARG A 270 1.95 -16.89 1.04
CA ARG A 270 1.47 -15.51 1.19
C ARG A 270 0.38 -15.51 2.27
N PRO A 271 0.42 -14.62 3.28
CA PRO A 271 -0.68 -14.49 4.23
C PRO A 271 -2.00 -14.31 3.49
N ILE A 272 -3.07 -14.90 4.00
CA ILE A 272 -4.43 -14.44 3.70
C ILE A 272 -4.76 -13.46 4.83
N TYR A 273 -5.13 -12.25 4.47
CA TYR A 273 -5.51 -11.25 5.46
C TYR A 273 -7.02 -11.34 5.62
N ASN A 274 -7.56 -10.84 6.73
CA ASN A 274 -8.99 -10.99 7.04
C ASN A 274 -9.87 -10.58 5.84
N HIS A 275 -9.59 -9.41 5.23
CA HIS A 275 -10.29 -8.92 4.01
C HIS A 275 -10.11 -9.73 2.71
N GLU A 276 -9.45 -10.87 2.78
CA GLU A 276 -9.32 -11.83 1.70
C GLU A 276 -9.64 -13.26 2.15
N ASP A 277 -10.11 -13.44 3.38
CA ASP A 277 -10.45 -14.70 4.03
C ASP A 277 -11.95 -14.75 4.33
N THR A 278 -12.56 -15.92 4.30
CA THR A 278 -14.00 -16.08 4.54
C THR A 278 -14.31 -16.72 5.89
N ASP A 279 -13.26 -17.03 6.66
CA ASP A 279 -13.22 -17.73 7.94
C ASP A 279 -11.99 -17.20 8.69
N ASP A 280 -12.09 -15.94 9.14
CA ASP A 280 -10.97 -15.10 9.61
C ASP A 280 -10.18 -15.67 10.78
N ASP A 281 -10.83 -16.47 11.62
CA ASP A 281 -10.22 -17.14 12.77
C ASP A 281 -9.97 -18.64 12.56
N ASN A 282 -10.49 -19.18 11.45
CA ASN A 282 -10.31 -20.55 10.97
C ASN A 282 -10.78 -21.60 11.97
N ASP A 283 -11.88 -21.30 12.65
CA ASP A 283 -12.55 -22.22 13.57
C ASP A 283 -13.48 -23.21 12.83
N GLY A 284 -13.74 -22.95 11.54
CA GLY A 284 -14.55 -23.76 10.64
C GLY A 284 -16.00 -23.30 10.50
N ILE A 285 -16.37 -22.18 11.11
CA ILE A 285 -17.60 -21.43 10.85
C ILE A 285 -17.22 -20.22 9.98
N PRO A 286 -17.87 -20.02 8.82
CA PRO A 286 -17.57 -18.84 8.00
C PRO A 286 -17.90 -17.55 8.75
N THR A 287 -17.07 -16.51 8.62
CA THR A 287 -17.25 -15.18 9.22
C THR A 287 -18.69 -14.66 9.08
N ARG A 288 -19.28 -14.89 7.90
CA ARG A 288 -20.67 -14.53 7.58
C ARG A 288 -21.72 -15.06 8.55
N ASP A 289 -21.52 -16.27 9.05
CA ASP A 289 -22.45 -16.98 9.92
C ASP A 289 -22.31 -16.56 11.39
N GLU A 290 -21.32 -15.72 11.70
CA GLU A 290 -20.98 -15.23 13.05
C GLU A 290 -21.31 -13.74 13.23
N ILE A 291 -21.56 -13.03 12.14
CA ILE A 291 -22.05 -11.65 12.15
C ILE A 291 -23.58 -11.57 12.06
N SER A 292 -24.12 -10.37 12.32
CA SER A 292 -25.57 -10.13 12.36
C SER A 292 -25.99 -9.01 11.41
N PHE A 293 -27.14 -9.19 10.75
CA PHE A 293 -27.73 -8.20 9.85
C PHE A 293 -29.13 -7.80 10.33
N ASP A 294 -29.51 -6.54 10.07
CA ASP A 294 -30.87 -6.06 10.33
C ASP A 294 -31.88 -6.54 9.26
N ASP A 295 -33.16 -6.24 9.46
CA ASP A 295 -34.23 -6.63 8.52
C ASP A 295 -34.06 -6.03 7.10
N ALA A 296 -33.24 -5.00 6.94
CA ALA A 296 -32.92 -4.37 5.66
C ALA A 296 -31.63 -4.93 5.03
N GLY A 297 -30.91 -5.81 5.73
CA GLY A 297 -29.66 -6.41 5.28
C GLY A 297 -28.42 -5.57 5.61
N ASN A 298 -28.51 -4.59 6.51
CA ASN A 298 -27.34 -3.82 6.95
C ASN A 298 -26.63 -4.55 8.08
N LEU A 299 -25.30 -4.53 8.06
CA LEU A 299 -24.45 -5.09 9.12
C LEU A 299 -24.72 -4.40 10.47
N ILE A 300 -24.89 -5.20 11.52
CA ILE A 300 -25.14 -4.72 12.88
C ILE A 300 -23.81 -4.65 13.64
N LEU A 301 -23.49 -3.46 14.14
CA LEU A 301 -22.35 -3.22 15.04
C LEU A 301 -22.82 -2.87 16.47
N PRO A 302 -22.04 -3.21 17.52
CA PRO A 302 -20.80 -3.97 17.47
C PRO A 302 -21.05 -5.42 17.04
N PHE A 303 -20.01 -6.08 16.53
CA PHE A 303 -20.06 -7.50 16.20
C PHE A 303 -20.39 -8.34 17.44
N PRO A 304 -21.02 -9.52 17.26
CA PRO A 304 -21.19 -10.50 18.33
C PRO A 304 -19.86 -10.82 19.04
N ASP A 305 -19.95 -11.06 20.35
CA ASP A 305 -18.87 -11.43 21.27
C ASP A 305 -19.56 -12.29 22.35
N ALA A 306 -19.69 -13.60 22.09
CA ALA A 306 -20.57 -14.49 22.82
C ALA A 306 -20.04 -14.86 24.21
N ASP A 307 -18.72 -14.91 24.37
CA ASP A 307 -18.04 -15.22 25.63
C ASP A 307 -17.66 -13.96 26.44
N ASN A 308 -17.78 -12.78 25.81
CA ASN A 308 -17.59 -11.45 26.39
C ASN A 308 -16.14 -11.21 26.84
N ASP A 309 -15.16 -11.71 26.08
CA ASP A 309 -13.73 -11.48 26.31
C ASP A 309 -13.20 -10.20 25.62
N GLY A 310 -13.97 -9.65 24.69
CA GLY A 310 -13.69 -8.43 23.95
C GLY A 310 -13.14 -8.63 22.53
N VAL A 311 -12.99 -9.88 22.08
CA VAL A 311 -12.73 -10.24 20.68
C VAL A 311 -14.07 -10.60 20.01
N PRO A 312 -14.39 -10.03 18.84
CA PRO A 312 -15.57 -10.45 18.10
C PRO A 312 -15.55 -11.92 17.71
N ASP A 313 -16.72 -12.57 17.66
CA ASP A 313 -16.86 -14.01 17.34
C ASP A 313 -16.09 -14.39 16.07
N HIS A 314 -16.27 -13.67 14.96
CA HIS A 314 -15.53 -13.91 13.70
C HIS A 314 -14.00 -13.77 13.77
N LEU A 315 -13.44 -13.30 14.88
CA LEU A 315 -12.00 -13.19 15.10
C LEU A 315 -11.54 -14.05 16.30
N ASP A 316 -12.42 -14.87 16.89
CA ASP A 316 -12.18 -15.63 18.11
C ASP A 316 -12.48 -17.13 17.96
N PRO A 317 -11.43 -17.96 17.75
CA PRO A 317 -11.59 -19.37 17.43
C PRO A 317 -12.06 -20.24 18.60
N ASP A 318 -12.14 -19.67 19.81
CA ASP A 318 -12.54 -20.37 21.04
C ASP A 318 -14.06 -20.21 21.34
N THR A 319 -14.82 -19.52 20.48
CA THR A 319 -16.20 -19.04 20.78
C THR A 319 -17.34 -20.02 20.47
N ASN A 320 -17.00 -21.27 20.11
CA ASN A 320 -17.93 -22.33 19.70
C ASN A 320 -18.53 -23.24 20.79
#